data_AF-S3AC09-F1
#
_entry.id   AF-S3AC09-F1
#
_cell.length_a   1.000
_cell.length_b   1.000
_cell.length_c   1.000
_cell.angle_alpha   90.00
_cell.angle_beta   90.00
_cell.angle_gamma   90.00
#
_symmetry.space_group_name_H-M   'P 1'
#
loop_
_entity.id
_entity.type
_entity.pdbx_description
1 polymer ?
#
loop_
_entity_poly.entity_id
_entity_poly.type
_entity_poly.pdbx_seq_one_letter_code
_entity_poly.pdbx_strand_id
1 'polypeptide(L)'
;MTGATPRRVPCASCPYRQTVPSGIWHPDEYDKLRRYDGPTHEQSSLNVFHCHQGAGDICSGWLGHRDPADLLAVRVGIASGAVDPSCAEYTTDVPLFSSGAEAADHGIRDLQNPDERASQTIAKIVRARQIAGNPVTT
;
A
#
# COMPACT_ATOMS: atom_id res chain seq x y z
N MET A 1 -0.98 -7.31 -23.74
CA MET A 1 -1.65 -7.02 -22.46
C MET A 1 -0.73 -6.07 -21.72
N THR A 2 -1.21 -4.90 -21.34
CA THR A 2 -0.48 -3.97 -20.47
C THR A 2 -0.56 -4.48 -19.03
N GLY A 3 0.51 -4.29 -18.25
CA GLY A 3 0.57 -4.71 -16.86
C GLY A 3 -0.41 -3.94 -15.96
N ALA A 4 -0.38 -4.23 -14.66
CA ALA A 4 -1.20 -3.49 -13.70
C ALA A 4 -0.78 -2.00 -13.64
N THR A 5 -1.77 -1.11 -13.72
CA THR A 5 -1.61 0.35 -13.67
C THR A 5 -1.67 0.86 -12.23
N PRO A 6 -1.14 2.06 -11.92
CA PRO A 6 -1.27 2.63 -10.59
C PRO A 6 -2.73 2.95 -10.30
N ARG A 7 -3.13 2.75 -9.04
CA ARG A 7 -4.40 3.31 -8.55
C ARG A 7 -4.33 4.85 -8.73
N ARG A 8 -5.46 5.49 -9.02
CA ARG A 8 -5.49 6.94 -9.30
C ARG A 8 -4.95 7.78 -8.15
N VAL A 9 -5.40 7.46 -6.93
CA VAL A 9 -4.98 8.13 -5.68
C VAL A 9 -4.79 7.07 -4.61
N PRO A 10 -3.86 7.25 -3.64
CA PRO A 10 -3.77 6.38 -2.48
C PRO A 10 -5.15 6.30 -1.82
N CYS A 11 -5.68 5.13 -1.47
CA CYS A 11 -7.01 5.07 -0.83
C CYS A 11 -6.98 5.66 0.59
N ALA A 12 -8.13 6.07 1.13
CA ALA A 12 -8.21 6.71 2.46
C ALA A 12 -7.71 5.81 3.61
N SER A 13 -7.68 4.49 3.42
CA SER A 13 -7.13 3.53 4.38
C SER A 13 -5.73 3.03 4.02
N CYS A 14 -5.03 3.66 3.08
CA CYS A 14 -3.70 3.23 2.66
C CYS A 14 -2.71 3.40 3.82
N PRO A 15 -1.89 2.38 4.15
CA PRO A 15 -0.97 2.45 5.28
C PRO A 15 0.11 3.53 5.12
N TYR A 16 0.44 3.93 3.88
CA TYR A 16 1.40 5.00 3.62
C TYR A 16 0.85 6.42 3.82
N ARG A 17 -0.48 6.62 3.91
CA ARG A 17 -1.04 7.98 4.10
C ARG A 17 -0.76 8.47 5.51
N GLN A 18 -0.22 9.68 5.66
CA GLN A 18 -0.01 10.28 6.99
C GLN A 18 -1.33 10.56 7.75
N THR A 19 -2.44 10.73 7.01
CA THR A 19 -3.76 11.02 7.57
C THR A 19 -4.53 9.77 8.00
N VAL A 20 -3.98 8.57 7.73
CA VAL A 20 -4.63 7.30 8.07
C VAL A 20 -4.61 7.07 9.58
N PRO A 21 -5.70 6.55 10.17
CA PRO A 21 -5.62 5.99 11.52
C PRO A 21 -4.65 4.80 11.58
N SER A 22 -3.99 4.64 12.72
CA SER A 22 -3.27 3.43 13.10
C SER A 22 -4.24 2.25 13.34
N GLY A 23 -3.73 1.02 13.34
CA GLY A 23 -4.47 -0.16 13.78
C GLY A 23 -5.56 -0.66 12.82
N ILE A 24 -5.50 -0.33 11.53
CA ILE A 24 -6.53 -0.72 10.54
C ILE A 24 -6.26 -2.11 9.94
N TRP A 25 -5.01 -2.38 9.58
CA TRP A 25 -4.64 -3.60 8.86
C TRP A 25 -4.07 -4.64 9.80
N HIS A 26 -4.03 -5.90 9.37
CA HIS A 26 -3.38 -6.96 10.12
C HIS A 26 -1.88 -6.66 10.30
N PRO A 27 -1.25 -7.02 11.44
CA PRO A 27 0.20 -6.83 11.67
C PRO A 27 1.08 -7.24 10.47
N ASP A 28 0.80 -8.39 9.87
CA ASP A 28 1.52 -8.91 8.71
C ASP A 28 1.53 -7.96 7.51
N GLU A 29 0.52 -7.11 7.32
CA GLU A 29 0.53 -6.10 6.26
C GLU A 29 1.58 -5.01 6.52
N TYR A 30 1.77 -4.63 7.79
CA TYR A 30 2.76 -3.63 8.19
C TYR A 30 4.19 -4.20 8.12
N ASP A 31 4.38 -5.47 8.49
CA ASP A 31 5.69 -6.14 8.42
C ASP A 31 6.26 -6.20 7.00
N LYS A 32 5.40 -6.24 5.97
CA LYS A 32 5.83 -6.25 4.57
C LYS A 32 6.43 -4.92 4.14
N LEU A 33 6.02 -3.79 4.74
CA LEU A 33 6.35 -2.45 4.25
C LEU A 33 7.86 -2.17 4.31
N ARG A 34 8.51 -2.61 5.39
CA ARG A 34 9.94 -2.41 5.64
C ARG A 34 10.84 -3.08 4.59
N ARG A 35 10.33 -4.06 3.84
CA ARG A 35 11.11 -4.83 2.85
C ARG A 35 11.55 -4.02 1.64
N TYR A 36 10.98 -2.83 1.45
CA TYR A 36 11.24 -1.93 0.33
C TYR A 36 12.03 -0.68 0.74
N ASP A 37 12.39 -0.57 2.02
CA ASP A 37 13.23 0.52 2.50
C ASP A 37 14.69 0.34 2.02
N GLY A 38 15.45 1.42 2.13
CA GLY A 38 16.85 1.45 1.74
C GLY A 38 17.09 1.55 0.24
N PRO A 39 18.37 1.50 -0.18
CA PRO A 39 18.75 1.44 -1.58
C PRO A 39 18.36 0.10 -2.22
N THR A 40 18.28 0.07 -3.55
CA THR A 40 17.82 -1.09 -4.34
C THR A 40 18.48 -2.42 -3.95
N HIS A 41 19.76 -2.44 -3.58
CA HIS A 41 20.48 -3.67 -3.24
C HIS A 41 20.18 -4.22 -1.84
N GLU A 42 19.52 -3.44 -0.98
CA GLU A 42 19.08 -3.86 0.36
C GLU A 42 17.60 -4.27 0.38
N GLN A 43 16.84 -3.93 -0.67
CA GLN A 43 15.43 -4.30 -0.78
C GLN A 43 15.27 -5.83 -0.91
N SER A 44 14.46 -6.40 -0.03
CA SER A 44 14.37 -7.87 0.16
C SER A 44 13.14 -8.50 -0.50
N SER A 45 12.35 -7.72 -1.24
CA SER A 45 11.15 -8.20 -1.93
C SER A 45 11.10 -7.75 -3.38
N LEU A 46 10.73 -8.66 -4.27
CA LEU A 46 10.43 -8.40 -5.68
C LEU A 46 8.92 -8.31 -5.96
N ASN A 47 8.08 -8.61 -4.97
CA ASN A 47 6.64 -8.54 -5.13
C ASN A 47 6.18 -7.09 -5.15
N VAL A 48 5.12 -6.81 -5.89
CA VAL A 48 4.47 -5.48 -5.90
C VAL A 48 3.29 -5.46 -4.94
N PHE A 49 3.01 -4.30 -4.37
CA PHE A 49 1.78 -4.12 -3.62
C PHE A 49 0.62 -3.76 -4.54
N HIS A 50 -0.39 -4.62 -4.56
CA HIS A 50 -1.69 -4.29 -5.12
C HIS A 50 -2.54 -3.51 -4.11
N CYS A 51 -3.41 -2.64 -4.61
CA CYS A 51 -4.33 -1.90 -3.76
C CYS A 51 -5.41 -2.82 -3.19
N HIS A 52 -5.52 -2.89 -1.86
CA HIS A 52 -6.59 -3.64 -1.17
C HIS A 52 -8.02 -3.20 -1.54
N GLN A 53 -8.18 -1.97 -2.03
CA GLN A 53 -9.47 -1.42 -2.47
C GLN A 53 -9.54 -1.20 -4.00
N GLY A 54 -8.54 -1.67 -4.74
CA GLY A 54 -8.48 -1.57 -6.20
C GLY A 54 -8.98 -2.84 -6.89
N ALA A 55 -9.11 -2.78 -8.21
CA ALA A 55 -9.53 -3.91 -9.03
C ALA A 55 -8.32 -4.66 -9.65
N GLY A 56 -7.23 -4.77 -8.89
CA GLY A 56 -5.92 -5.19 -9.40
C GLY A 56 -4.96 -4.05 -9.73
N ASP A 57 -5.32 -2.80 -9.38
CA ASP A 57 -4.43 -1.65 -9.48
C ASP A 57 -3.22 -1.78 -8.53
N ILE A 58 -2.06 -1.25 -8.92
CA ILE A 58 -0.90 -1.10 -8.03
C ILE A 58 -1.20 -0.03 -6.95
N CYS A 59 -0.75 -0.28 -5.72
CA CYS A 59 -0.96 0.61 -4.59
C CYS A 59 -0.23 1.95 -4.78
N SER A 60 -0.99 3.03 -4.99
CA SER A 60 -0.44 4.39 -5.16
C SER A 60 0.32 4.92 -3.95
N GLY A 61 -0.07 4.55 -2.73
CA GLY A 61 0.63 5.04 -1.54
C GLY A 61 2.01 4.39 -1.41
N TRP A 62 2.13 3.12 -1.81
CA TRP A 62 3.43 2.47 -1.91
C TRP A 62 4.24 3.02 -3.08
N LEU A 63 3.65 3.28 -4.24
CA LEU A 63 4.40 3.89 -5.34
C LEU A 63 4.87 5.30 -4.98
N GLY A 64 3.99 6.15 -4.47
CA GLY A 64 4.23 7.58 -4.32
C GLY A 64 5.01 7.99 -3.07
N HIS A 65 5.38 7.08 -2.16
CA HIS A 65 6.13 7.47 -0.95
C HIS A 65 7.60 7.85 -1.25
N ARG A 66 8.09 7.49 -2.44
CA ARG A 66 9.42 7.80 -2.97
C ARG A 66 9.37 7.80 -4.50
N ASP A 67 10.51 8.03 -5.15
CA ASP A 67 10.62 7.80 -6.59
C ASP A 67 10.31 6.31 -6.91
N PRO A 68 9.26 5.99 -7.68
CA PRO A 68 8.93 4.60 -7.98
C PRO A 68 10.04 3.85 -8.72
N ALA A 69 10.94 4.54 -9.43
CA ALA A 69 12.08 3.92 -10.10
C ALA A 69 13.13 3.38 -9.11
N ASP A 70 13.16 3.87 -7.86
CA ASP A 70 14.04 3.34 -6.81
C ASP A 70 13.59 1.96 -6.29
N LEU A 71 12.33 1.58 -6.55
CA LEU A 71 11.76 0.31 -6.11
C LEU A 71 12.16 -0.81 -7.06
N LEU A 72 12.95 -1.77 -6.56
CA LEU A 72 13.39 -2.93 -7.35
C LEU A 72 12.21 -3.72 -7.91
N ALA A 73 11.17 -3.90 -7.11
CA ALA A 73 9.93 -4.58 -7.50
C ALA A 73 9.22 -3.90 -8.68
N VAL A 74 9.23 -2.57 -8.76
CA VAL A 74 8.63 -1.83 -9.90
C VAL A 74 9.42 -2.10 -11.17
N ARG A 75 10.76 -1.97 -11.11
CA ARG A 75 11.65 -2.22 -12.26
C ARG A 75 11.52 -3.64 -12.80
N VAL A 76 11.53 -4.64 -11.92
CA VAL A 76 11.37 -6.05 -12.28
C VAL A 76 9.95 -6.34 -12.80
N GLY A 77 8.93 -5.74 -12.17
CA GLY A 77 7.54 -5.85 -12.62
C GLY A 77 7.32 -5.30 -14.03
N ILE A 78 7.94 -4.17 -14.37
CA ILE A 78 7.89 -3.59 -15.71
C ILE A 78 8.63 -4.48 -16.71
N ALA A 79 9.85 -4.92 -16.36
CA ALA A 79 10.67 -5.78 -17.24
C ALA A 79 9.99 -7.12 -17.57
N SER A 80 9.18 -7.65 -16.64
CA SER A 80 8.40 -8.88 -16.85
C SER A 80 7.03 -8.65 -17.49
N GLY A 81 6.62 -7.40 -17.71
CA GLY A 81 5.31 -7.04 -18.26
C GLY A 81 4.14 -7.15 -17.26
N ALA A 82 4.41 -7.45 -15.99
CA ALA A 82 3.41 -7.55 -14.94
C ALA A 82 2.92 -6.18 -14.45
N VAL A 83 3.76 -5.14 -14.56
CA VAL A 83 3.48 -3.76 -14.15
C VAL A 83 3.53 -2.86 -15.38
N ASP A 84 2.57 -1.94 -15.48
CA ASP A 84 2.55 -0.95 -16.54
C ASP A 84 3.63 0.13 -16.30
N PRO A 85 4.34 0.61 -17.34
CA PRO A 85 5.34 1.67 -17.19
C PRO A 85 4.83 2.96 -16.52
N SER A 86 3.53 3.26 -16.58
CA SER A 86 2.94 4.40 -15.87
C SER A 86 3.13 4.35 -14.35
N CYS A 87 3.43 3.18 -13.77
CA CYS A 87 3.79 3.08 -12.36
C CYS A 87 5.15 3.73 -12.03
N ALA A 88 6.12 3.74 -12.96
CA ALA A 88 7.41 4.38 -12.75
C ALA A 88 7.31 5.91 -12.68
N GLU A 89 6.30 6.46 -13.36
CA GLU A 89 6.04 7.91 -13.46
C GLU A 89 5.02 8.39 -12.43
N TYR A 90 4.58 7.52 -11.52
CA TYR A 90 3.49 7.84 -10.60
C TYR A 90 3.90 8.90 -9.58
N THR A 91 3.10 9.95 -9.45
CA THR A 91 3.24 10.99 -8.43
C THR A 91 1.90 11.28 -7.76
N THR A 92 1.94 11.85 -6.55
CA THR A 92 0.74 12.23 -5.81
C THR A 92 1.00 13.40 -4.88
N ASP A 93 0.01 14.28 -4.72
CA ASP A 93 0.03 15.36 -3.73
C ASP A 93 -0.51 14.93 -2.35
N VAL A 94 -0.94 13.67 -2.22
CA VAL A 94 -1.40 13.14 -0.93
C VAL A 94 -0.17 12.99 -0.02
N PRO A 95 -0.17 13.55 1.21
CA PRO A 95 0.95 13.38 2.12
C PRO A 95 1.13 11.91 2.54
N LEU A 96 2.31 11.38 2.30
CA LEU A 96 2.69 10.00 2.62
C LEU A 96 3.85 9.97 3.63
N PHE A 97 3.93 8.91 4.43
CA PHE A 97 5.13 8.61 5.21
C PHE A 97 6.31 8.40 4.26
N SER A 98 7.52 8.76 4.69
CA SER A 98 8.71 8.78 3.82
C SER A 98 9.34 7.40 3.63
N SER A 99 8.93 6.41 4.43
CA SER A 99 9.43 5.04 4.37
C SER A 99 8.34 4.03 4.73
N GLY A 100 8.57 2.77 4.35
CA GLY A 100 7.80 1.63 4.83
C GLY A 100 7.90 1.45 6.35
N ALA A 101 9.08 1.72 6.93
CA ALA A 101 9.29 1.73 8.38
C ALA A 101 8.38 2.72 9.11
N GLU A 102 8.35 3.99 8.71
CA GLU A 102 7.48 5.00 9.31
C GLU A 102 6.00 4.62 9.18
N ALA A 103 5.59 4.15 8.00
CA ALA A 103 4.22 3.69 7.76
C ALA A 103 3.84 2.50 8.65
N ALA A 104 4.78 1.55 8.83
CA ALA A 104 4.59 0.39 9.69
C ALA A 104 4.54 0.80 11.17
N ASP A 105 5.47 1.63 11.64
CA ASP A 105 5.55 2.11 13.03
C ASP A 105 4.27 2.87 13.43
N HIS A 106 3.78 3.74 12.56
CA HIS A 106 2.49 4.40 12.76
C HIS A 106 1.35 3.38 12.77
N GLY A 107 1.33 2.48 11.78
CA GLY A 107 0.29 1.48 11.60
C GLY A 107 0.10 0.55 12.80
N ILE A 108 1.19 0.08 13.41
CA ILE A 108 1.13 -0.91 14.49
C ILE A 108 0.79 -0.31 15.86
N ARG A 109 0.95 1.01 16.04
CA ARG A 109 0.88 1.70 17.33
C ARG A 109 -0.36 1.33 18.16
N ASP A 110 -1.53 1.35 17.53
CA ASP A 110 -2.82 1.20 18.21
C ASP A 110 -3.54 -0.11 17.81
N LEU A 111 -2.80 -1.13 17.33
CA LEU A 111 -3.38 -2.41 16.89
C LEU A 111 -4.20 -3.12 17.96
N GLN A 112 -3.76 -3.07 19.22
CA GLN A 112 -4.43 -3.76 20.32
C GLN A 112 -5.67 -3.00 20.82
N ASN A 113 -5.71 -1.68 20.59
CA ASN A 113 -6.80 -0.82 21.03
C ASN A 113 -7.03 0.29 19.99
N PRO A 114 -7.60 -0.05 18.82
CA PRO A 114 -7.80 0.91 17.75
C PRO A 114 -8.78 1.99 18.17
N ASP A 115 -8.51 3.23 17.78
CA ASP A 115 -9.40 4.35 18.08
C ASP A 115 -10.73 4.26 17.30
N GLU A 116 -11.63 5.20 17.57
CA GLU A 116 -12.93 5.26 16.90
C GLU A 116 -12.79 5.44 15.39
N ARG A 117 -11.81 6.24 14.93
CA ARG A 117 -11.59 6.49 13.50
C ARG A 117 -11.10 5.24 12.78
N ALA A 118 -10.21 4.48 13.40
CA ALA A 118 -9.72 3.20 12.92
C ALA A 118 -10.87 2.20 12.85
N SER A 119 -11.65 2.06 13.92
CA SER A 119 -12.82 1.18 13.99
C SER A 119 -13.85 1.49 12.90
N GLN A 120 -14.19 2.77 12.69
CA GLN A 120 -15.09 3.20 11.63
C GLN A 120 -14.50 2.92 10.23
N THR A 121 -13.19 3.06 10.06
CA THR A 121 -12.51 2.78 8.78
C THR A 121 -12.51 1.29 8.47
N ILE A 122 -12.22 0.43 9.45
CA ILE A 122 -12.32 -1.03 9.34
C ILE A 122 -13.73 -1.43 8.94
N ALA A 123 -14.76 -0.90 9.63
CA ALA A 123 -16.15 -1.19 9.31
C ALA A 123 -16.51 -0.84 7.86
N LYS A 124 -16.03 0.31 7.35
CA LYS A 124 -16.22 0.71 5.94
C LYS A 124 -15.54 -0.25 4.98
N ILE A 125 -14.31 -0.69 5.26
CA ILE A 125 -13.58 -1.65 4.42
C ILE A 125 -14.30 -2.99 4.39
N VAL A 126 -14.70 -3.52 5.55
CA VAL A 126 -15.44 -4.79 5.66
C VAL A 126 -16.72 -4.72 4.85
N ARG A 127 -17.49 -3.62 4.98
CA ARG A 127 -18.73 -3.42 4.22
C ARG A 127 -18.47 -3.37 2.71
N ALA A 128 -17.46 -2.63 2.26
CA ALA A 128 -17.12 -2.53 0.85
C ALA A 128 -16.72 -3.89 0.26
N ARG A 129 -15.94 -4.69 1.01
CA ARG A 129 -15.51 -6.03 0.63
C ARG A 129 -16.66 -7.03 0.53
N GLN A 130 -17.63 -6.96 1.44
CA GLN A 130 -18.87 -7.73 1.33
C GLN A 130 -19.64 -7.40 0.05
N ILE A 131 -19.82 -6.10 -0.26
CA ILE A 131 -20.52 -5.65 -1.48
C ILE A 131 -19.78 -6.11 -2.74
N ALA A 132 -18.44 -6.09 -2.72
CA ALA A 132 -17.60 -6.54 -3.82
C ALA A 132 -17.49 -8.06 -3.96
N GLY A 133 -18.16 -8.85 -3.11
CA GLY A 133 -18.13 -10.32 -3.18
C GLY A 133 -16.82 -10.95 -2.69
N ASN A 134 -16.00 -10.22 -1.92
CA ASN A 134 -14.75 -10.71 -1.34
C ASN A 134 -14.71 -10.43 0.17
N PRO A 135 -15.61 -11.03 0.98
CA PRO A 135 -15.74 -10.73 2.40
C PRO A 135 -14.45 -11.05 3.17
N VAL A 136 -14.19 -10.29 4.24
CA VAL A 136 -13.11 -10.60 5.17
C VAL A 136 -13.50 -11.85 5.97
N THR A 137 -12.74 -12.92 5.83
CA THR A 137 -12.83 -14.12 6.68
C THR A 137 -11.99 -13.93 7.93
N THR A 138 -12.58 -14.24 9.08
CA THR A 138 -11.92 -14.32 10.40
C THR A 138 -11.29 -15.69 10.62
#